data_AF-A0A0J8TWR3-F1
#
_entry.id   AF-A0A0J8TWR3-F1
#
_cell.length_a   1.000
_cell.length_b   1.000
_cell.length_c   1.000
_cell.angle_alpha   90.00
_cell.angle_beta   90.00
_cell.angle_gamma   90.00
#
_symmetry.space_group_name_H-M   'P 1'
#
loop_
_entity.id
_entity.type
_entity.pdbx_description
1 polymer ?
#
loop_
_entity_poly.entity_id
_entity_poly.type
_entity_poly.pdbx_seq_one_letter_code
_entity_poly.pdbx_strand_id
1 'polypeptide(L)'
;MERFQNAGDGSGRAGVVEDARASIAKHGWTVIGVFPTSDDEGVPFAYTVGLSAKHLPELAVYGLPLPVGQQVLNMVSRRMVDAGAGIVAGQRIEDVLVGDVDLVAVEMTRTDDLTMVRQVYGSASSAVQLCWPDLDGLFPWERGSTSGDDDQPVYGVAPSGRQVYRAMRLPVECAQELAELVADVPRGSLTMVDPQADNDLRARWGARALVGYATHLGGASLGSELETAATDMLADVRHLFDALGMDWQAALSTVDRNYRAEILGEL
;
A
#
# COMPACT_ATOMS: atom_id res chain seq x y z
N MET A 1 12.82 22.85 9.60
CA MET A 1 13.64 23.16 8.41
C MET A 1 15.09 23.09 8.86
N GLU A 2 15.71 21.92 8.80
CA GLU A 2 17.17 21.79 8.94
C GLU A 2 17.64 20.89 7.80
N ARG A 3 18.45 21.48 6.92
CA ARG A 3 19.02 20.85 5.74
C ARG A 3 20.24 20.05 6.18
N PHE A 4 20.24 18.74 5.98
CA PHE A 4 21.48 17.98 5.98
C PHE A 4 22.15 18.15 4.62
N GLN A 5 23.29 18.83 4.62
CA GLN A 5 24.17 18.96 3.46
C GLN A 5 25.04 17.73 3.30
N ASN A 6 25.22 17.37 2.03
CA ASN A 6 26.08 16.31 1.52
C ASN A 6 27.56 16.56 1.94
N ALA A 7 28.22 15.57 2.54
CA ALA A 7 29.63 15.67 2.93
C ALA A 7 30.43 14.44 2.46
N GLY A 8 31.30 14.66 1.48
CA GLY A 8 32.35 13.73 1.06
C GLY A 8 33.73 14.32 1.32
N ASP A 9 34.35 13.91 2.43
CA ASP A 9 35.76 13.49 2.58
C ASP A 9 35.92 12.95 4.03
N GLY A 10 36.79 11.98 4.27
CA GLY A 10 36.79 11.00 5.38
C GLY A 10 36.60 11.47 6.83
N SER A 11 36.66 12.77 7.13
CA SER A 11 36.24 13.32 8.43
C SER A 11 34.70 13.32 8.63
N GLY A 12 33.93 13.36 7.53
CA GLY A 12 32.47 13.38 7.57
C GLY A 12 31.86 12.08 8.08
N ARG A 13 32.46 10.92 7.77
CA ARG A 13 31.93 9.61 8.22
C ARG A 13 32.04 9.39 9.73
N ALA A 14 33.14 9.83 10.35
CA ALA A 14 33.29 9.74 11.81
C ALA A 14 32.31 10.68 12.52
N GLY A 15 32.11 11.89 11.99
CA GLY A 15 31.12 12.84 12.50
C GLY A 15 29.69 12.30 12.45
N VAL A 16 29.29 11.70 11.32
CA VAL A 16 27.93 11.14 11.15
C VAL A 16 27.66 9.99 12.14
N VAL A 17 28.65 9.14 12.43
CA VAL A 17 28.51 8.06 13.42
C VAL A 17 28.36 8.63 14.83
N GLU A 18 29.15 9.64 15.20
CA GLU A 18 29.03 10.29 16.51
C GLU A 18 27.70 11.03 16.68
N ASP A 19 27.21 11.70 15.63
CA ASP A 19 25.89 12.34 15.62
C ASP A 19 24.77 11.30 15.80
N ALA A 20 24.87 10.16 15.13
CA ALA A 20 23.95 9.04 15.32
C ALA A 20 24.00 8.51 16.75
N ARG A 21 25.19 8.31 17.33
CA ARG A 21 25.36 7.90 18.74
C ARG A 21 24.76 8.90 19.71
N ALA A 22 24.96 10.20 19.49
CA ALA A 22 24.39 11.26 20.32
C ALA A 22 22.85 11.28 20.23
N SER A 23 22.28 11.12 19.03
CA SER A 23 20.83 11.01 18.83
C SER A 23 20.26 9.78 19.56
N ILE A 24 20.91 8.62 19.43
CA ILE A 24 20.54 7.38 20.12
C ILE A 24 20.59 7.56 21.64
N ALA A 25 21.65 8.16 22.18
CA ALA A 25 21.79 8.38 23.62
C ALA A 25 20.66 9.27 24.17
N LYS A 26 20.19 10.24 23.37
CA LYS A 26 19.13 11.18 23.75
C LYS A 26 17.72 10.61 23.59
N HIS A 27 17.47 9.84 22.52
CA HIS A 27 16.12 9.44 22.11
C HIS A 27 15.85 7.93 22.20
N GLY A 28 16.88 7.12 22.45
CA GLY A 28 16.81 5.66 22.49
C GLY A 28 17.03 5.00 21.12
N TRP A 29 16.68 5.68 20.02
CA TRP A 29 17.04 5.32 18.65
C TRP A 29 17.05 6.58 17.78
N THR A 30 17.57 6.45 16.57
CA THR A 30 17.47 7.45 15.51
C THR A 30 16.97 6.79 14.22
N VAL A 31 16.45 7.57 13.28
CA VAL A 31 16.03 7.08 11.95
C VAL A 31 16.98 7.65 10.90
N ILE A 32 17.52 6.77 10.07
CA ILE A 32 18.38 7.11 8.93
C ILE A 32 17.54 7.03 7.67
N GLY A 33 17.55 8.08 6.85
CA GLY A 33 16.97 8.07 5.51
C GLY A 33 18.07 7.93 4.46
N VAL A 34 17.86 7.06 3.49
CA VAL A 34 18.75 6.83 2.35
C VAL A 34 18.05 7.26 1.08
N PHE A 35 18.74 8.10 0.32
CA PHE A 35 18.24 8.66 -0.93
C PHE A 35 18.94 7.97 -2.11
N PRO A 36 18.22 7.75 -3.23
CA PRO A 36 18.84 7.39 -4.48
C PRO A 36 19.89 8.44 -4.86
N THR A 37 20.97 7.99 -5.48
CA THR A 37 22.02 8.84 -6.03
C THR A 37 22.16 8.57 -7.52
N SER A 38 22.93 9.40 -8.25
CA SER A 38 23.20 9.14 -9.67
C SER A 38 23.91 7.81 -9.92
N ASP A 39 24.61 7.28 -8.91
CA ASP A 39 25.40 6.06 -9.02
C ASP A 39 24.67 4.84 -8.44
N ASP A 40 23.53 5.08 -7.77
CA ASP A 40 22.68 4.07 -7.14
C ASP A 40 21.22 4.55 -7.18
N GLU A 41 20.52 4.21 -8.26
CA GLU A 41 19.13 4.59 -8.54
C GLU A 41 18.11 3.74 -7.74
N GLY A 42 18.56 3.05 -6.67
CA GLY A 42 17.70 2.22 -5.85
C GLY A 42 16.55 2.97 -5.18
N VAL A 43 15.56 2.20 -4.69
CA VAL A 43 14.37 2.74 -4.02
C VAL A 43 14.76 3.49 -2.73
N PRO A 44 14.25 4.71 -2.48
CA PRO A 44 14.49 5.41 -1.22
C PRO A 44 13.96 4.58 -0.05
N PHE A 45 14.70 4.59 1.06
CA PHE A 45 14.31 3.83 2.24
C PHE A 45 14.75 4.50 3.53
N ALA A 46 14.10 4.15 4.62
CA ALA A 46 14.48 4.58 5.95
C ALA A 46 14.63 3.37 6.87
N TYR A 47 15.48 3.49 7.88
CA TYR A 47 15.65 2.46 8.90
C TYR A 47 16.06 3.02 10.24
N THR A 48 15.81 2.26 11.30
CA THR A 48 16.17 2.63 12.67
C THR A 48 17.60 2.21 12.99
N VAL A 49 18.22 2.96 13.90
CA VAL A 49 19.47 2.58 14.55
C VAL A 49 19.32 2.86 16.03
N GLY A 50 19.48 1.85 16.87
CA GLY A 50 19.36 2.01 18.33
C GLY A 50 18.56 0.93 19.03
N LEU A 51 17.64 0.28 18.30
CA LEU A 51 16.75 -0.73 18.87
C LEU A 51 17.52 -1.99 19.26
N SER A 52 18.63 -2.26 18.59
CA SER A 52 19.58 -3.34 18.92
C SER A 52 20.06 -3.27 20.39
N ALA A 53 20.33 -2.06 20.91
CA ALA A 53 20.76 -1.88 22.30
C ALA A 53 19.66 -2.20 23.33
N LYS A 54 18.41 -2.34 22.88
CA LYS A 54 17.25 -2.74 23.67
C LYS A 54 16.86 -4.20 23.43
N HIS A 55 17.69 -4.97 22.71
CA HIS A 55 17.38 -6.34 22.28
C HIS A 55 16.12 -6.45 21.40
N LEU A 56 15.83 -5.41 20.63
CA LEU A 56 14.73 -5.35 19.68
C LEU A 56 15.28 -5.32 18.25
N PRO A 57 14.56 -5.86 17.24
CA PRO A 57 14.98 -5.77 15.85
C PRO A 57 15.06 -4.32 15.38
N GLU A 58 16.01 -3.99 14.53
CA GLU A 58 15.93 -2.73 13.78
C GLU A 58 14.78 -2.80 12.76
N LEU A 59 14.13 -1.68 12.51
CA LEU A 59 13.02 -1.59 11.57
C LEU A 59 13.48 -0.88 10.29
N ALA A 60 13.03 -1.34 9.14
CA ALA A 60 13.25 -0.70 7.85
C ALA A 60 11.95 -0.55 7.06
N VAL A 61 11.86 0.47 6.22
CA VAL A 61 10.75 0.67 5.27
C VAL A 61 11.28 1.23 3.97
N TYR A 62 10.89 0.63 2.85
CA TYR A 62 11.35 0.96 1.50
C TYR A 62 10.19 1.54 0.69
N GLY A 63 10.47 2.46 -0.23
CA GLY A 63 9.47 2.95 -1.21
C GLY A 63 8.59 4.10 -0.74
N LEU A 64 8.51 4.35 0.57
CA LEU A 64 7.77 5.49 1.08
C LEU A 64 8.55 6.80 0.96
N PRO A 65 7.87 7.94 0.77
CA PRO A 65 8.49 9.24 0.98
C PRO A 65 9.15 9.29 2.37
N LEU A 66 10.41 9.70 2.45
CA LEU A 66 11.18 9.61 3.70
C LEU A 66 10.51 10.24 4.94
N PRO A 67 9.81 11.39 4.87
CA PRO A 67 9.08 11.91 6.02
C PRO A 67 8.01 10.94 6.53
N VAL A 68 7.33 10.23 5.63
CA VAL A 68 6.32 9.21 5.96
C VAL A 68 7.01 7.98 6.54
N GLY A 69 8.08 7.49 5.90
CA GLY A 69 8.87 6.37 6.41
C GLY A 69 9.41 6.63 7.83
N GLN A 70 9.91 7.84 8.09
CA GLN A 70 10.35 8.26 9.41
C GLN A 70 9.22 8.25 10.45
N GLN A 71 8.02 8.71 10.10
CA GLN A 71 6.86 8.70 11.00
C GLN A 71 6.42 7.27 11.33
N VAL A 72 6.29 6.43 10.30
CA VAL A 72 5.96 5.00 10.44
C VAL A 72 6.94 4.31 11.38
N LEU A 73 8.24 4.41 11.09
CA LEU A 73 9.27 3.77 11.90
C LEU A 73 9.24 4.26 13.35
N ASN A 74 9.15 5.57 13.59
CA ASN A 74 9.10 6.10 14.95
C ASN A 74 7.87 5.62 15.73
N MET A 75 6.70 5.54 15.09
CA MET A 75 5.49 5.07 15.74
C MET A 75 5.59 3.58 16.10
N VAL A 76 6.06 2.75 15.17
CA VAL A 76 6.21 1.31 15.38
C VAL A 76 7.31 1.02 16.40
N SER A 77 8.44 1.75 16.35
CA SER A 77 9.50 1.66 17.37
C SER A 77 9.00 2.00 18.77
N ARG A 78 8.19 3.06 18.94
CA ARG A 78 7.59 3.41 20.24
C ARG A 78 6.72 2.28 20.77
N ARG A 79 5.80 1.76 19.95
CA ARG A 79 4.94 0.63 20.32
C ARG A 79 5.75 -0.59 20.75
N MET A 80 6.80 -0.92 20.01
CA MET A 80 7.68 -2.06 20.31
C MET A 80 8.47 -1.87 21.62
N VAL A 81 8.99 -0.66 21.86
CA VAL A 81 9.72 -0.32 23.09
C VAL A 81 8.79 -0.32 24.30
N ASP A 82 7.60 0.27 24.18
CA ASP A 82 6.62 0.36 25.26
C ASP A 82 6.08 -1.03 25.64
N ALA A 83 5.89 -1.92 24.67
CA ALA A 83 5.50 -3.31 24.89
C ALA A 83 6.66 -4.19 25.43
N GLY A 84 7.91 -3.78 25.24
CA GLY A 84 9.09 -4.57 25.60
C GLY A 84 9.24 -5.87 24.81
N ALA A 85 8.58 -5.98 23.66
CA ALA A 85 8.55 -7.19 22.83
C ALA A 85 8.74 -6.82 21.36
N GLY A 86 9.61 -7.56 20.66
CA GLY A 86 9.86 -7.38 19.24
C GLY A 86 8.66 -7.74 18.37
N ILE A 87 8.58 -7.12 17.19
CA ILE A 87 7.60 -7.49 16.16
C ILE A 87 8.03 -8.80 15.50
N VAL A 88 7.05 -9.67 15.25
CA VAL A 88 7.27 -11.00 14.66
C VAL A 88 6.97 -10.99 13.17
N ALA A 89 7.69 -11.80 12.39
CA ALA A 89 7.41 -11.99 10.97
C ALA A 89 5.95 -12.41 10.72
N GLY A 90 5.32 -11.81 9.71
CA GLY A 90 3.91 -12.01 9.36
C GLY A 90 2.93 -11.22 10.24
N GLN A 91 3.38 -10.53 11.29
CA GLN A 91 2.52 -9.70 12.12
C GLN A 91 1.96 -8.52 11.30
N ARG A 92 0.63 -8.34 11.37
CA ARG A 92 -0.05 -7.14 10.86
C ARG A 92 0.04 -6.03 11.90
N ILE A 93 0.31 -4.82 11.44
CA ILE A 93 0.48 -3.64 12.29
C ILE A 93 -0.57 -2.62 11.86
N GLU A 94 -1.64 -2.60 12.64
CA GLU A 94 -2.82 -1.76 12.46
C GLU A 94 -2.56 -0.32 12.96
N ASP A 95 -3.44 0.63 12.64
CA ASP A 95 -3.40 2.01 13.14
C ASP A 95 -2.07 2.73 12.90
N VAL A 96 -1.40 2.44 11.79
CA VAL A 96 -0.15 3.12 11.38
C VAL A 96 -0.34 3.99 10.16
N LEU A 97 -0.98 3.46 9.14
CA LEU A 97 -1.28 4.16 7.91
C LEU A 97 -2.72 4.72 7.95
N VAL A 98 -2.97 5.75 7.15
CA VAL A 98 -4.32 6.29 6.96
C VAL A 98 -5.13 5.35 6.07
N GLY A 99 -6.44 5.25 6.31
CA GLY A 99 -7.34 4.47 5.46
C GLY A 99 -7.54 3.02 5.90
N ASP A 100 -7.31 2.70 7.17
CA ASP A 100 -7.51 1.36 7.76
C ASP A 100 -6.74 0.27 7.01
N VAL A 101 -5.52 0.57 6.54
CA VAL A 101 -4.61 -0.41 5.92
C VAL A 101 -3.47 -0.74 6.86
N ASP A 102 -3.14 -2.02 6.92
CA ASP A 102 -2.09 -2.54 7.81
C ASP A 102 -0.73 -2.50 7.13
N LEU A 103 0.32 -2.39 7.94
CA LEU A 103 1.65 -2.85 7.52
C LEU A 103 1.80 -4.34 7.83
N VAL A 104 2.65 -5.03 7.10
CA VAL A 104 3.06 -6.40 7.43
C VAL A 104 4.55 -6.46 7.70
N ALA A 105 4.91 -7.05 8.83
CA ALA A 105 6.29 -7.28 9.22
C ALA A 105 6.89 -8.45 8.44
N VAL A 106 8.04 -8.22 7.80
CA VAL A 106 8.83 -9.23 7.11
C VAL A 106 10.22 -9.29 7.75
N GLU A 107 10.62 -10.45 8.26
CA GLU A 107 11.99 -10.63 8.76
C GLU A 107 12.99 -10.47 7.60
N MET A 108 13.98 -9.60 7.79
CA MET A 108 14.99 -9.33 6.77
C MET A 108 16.07 -10.42 6.78
N THR A 109 16.25 -11.08 5.63
CA THR A 109 17.37 -12.01 5.40
C THR A 109 18.61 -11.31 4.85
N ARG A 110 18.44 -10.08 4.34
CA ARG A 110 19.52 -9.20 3.86
C ARG A 110 19.48 -7.88 4.62
N THR A 111 20.60 -7.52 5.25
CA THR A 111 20.74 -6.28 6.06
C THR A 111 21.96 -5.44 5.64
N ASP A 112 22.41 -5.62 4.41
CA ASP A 112 23.62 -4.95 3.89
C ASP A 112 23.43 -3.43 3.80
N ASP A 113 22.20 -3.00 3.53
CA ASP A 113 21.79 -1.60 3.44
C ASP A 113 21.79 -0.87 4.80
N LEU A 114 21.75 -1.61 5.90
CA LEU A 114 21.71 -1.08 7.27
C LEU A 114 23.12 -0.70 7.77
N THR A 115 23.84 0.06 6.94
CA THR A 115 25.25 0.38 7.13
C THR A 115 25.53 1.10 8.44
N MET A 116 24.67 2.03 8.86
CA MET A 116 24.83 2.76 10.13
C MET A 116 24.66 1.84 11.34
N VAL A 117 23.79 0.83 11.28
CA VAL A 117 23.65 -0.17 12.35
C VAL A 117 24.97 -0.93 12.52
N ARG A 118 25.57 -1.37 11.40
CA ARG A 118 26.87 -2.06 11.41
C ARG A 118 28.01 -1.18 11.92
N GLN A 119 28.01 0.11 11.58
CA GLN A 119 29.02 1.06 12.09
C GLN A 119 28.87 1.31 13.60
N VAL A 120 27.65 1.36 14.13
CA VAL A 120 27.38 1.64 15.55
C VAL A 120 27.59 0.40 16.42
N TYR A 121 27.08 -0.76 15.99
CA TYR A 121 26.98 -2.01 16.77
C TYR A 121 27.86 -3.17 16.26
N GLY A 122 28.58 -2.99 15.15
CA GLY A 122 29.43 -4.02 14.53
C GLY A 122 28.66 -4.98 13.61
N SER A 123 27.35 -5.19 13.84
CA SER A 123 26.50 -5.99 12.95
C SER A 123 25.03 -5.59 13.06
N ALA A 124 24.24 -5.90 12.02
CA ALA A 124 22.78 -5.79 12.02
C ALA A 124 22.18 -7.20 12.10
N SER A 125 22.20 -7.79 13.30
CA SER A 125 21.90 -9.22 13.50
C SER A 125 20.41 -9.56 13.42
N SER A 126 19.53 -8.60 13.66
CA SER A 126 18.08 -8.77 13.60
C SER A 126 17.45 -7.49 13.05
N ALA A 127 16.69 -7.63 11.96
CA ALA A 127 15.97 -6.53 11.36
C ALA A 127 14.64 -7.02 10.77
N VAL A 128 13.64 -6.13 10.78
CA VAL A 128 12.31 -6.35 10.25
C VAL A 128 11.98 -5.24 9.27
N GLN A 129 11.60 -5.61 8.06
CA GLN A 129 11.03 -4.71 7.08
C GLN A 129 9.54 -4.56 7.35
N LEU A 130 9.07 -3.31 7.41
CA LEU A 130 7.67 -2.96 7.47
C LEU A 130 7.18 -2.76 6.03
N CYS A 131 6.44 -3.73 5.51
CA CYS A 131 5.90 -3.67 4.17
C CYS A 131 4.54 -2.97 4.16
N TRP A 132 4.32 -2.07 3.19
CA TRP A 132 3.04 -1.40 2.96
C TRP A 132 2.29 -1.99 1.75
N PRO A 133 0.94 -1.97 1.76
CA PRO A 133 0.13 -2.43 0.64
C PRO A 133 -0.20 -1.29 -0.35
N ASP A 134 -0.62 -1.65 -1.56
CA ASP A 134 -1.17 -0.71 -2.53
C ASP A 134 -2.56 -0.14 -2.11
N LEU A 135 -3.17 0.67 -2.98
CA LEU A 135 -4.48 1.30 -2.71
C LEU A 135 -5.62 0.28 -2.55
N ASP A 136 -5.50 -0.90 -3.14
CA ASP A 136 -6.45 -2.00 -3.01
C ASP A 136 -6.15 -2.87 -1.78
N GLY A 137 -5.14 -2.51 -0.99
CA GLY A 137 -4.73 -3.22 0.21
C GLY A 137 -3.92 -4.49 -0.06
N LEU A 138 -3.32 -4.63 -1.25
CA LEU A 138 -2.50 -5.77 -1.65
C LEU A 138 -1.01 -5.51 -1.42
N PHE A 139 -0.31 -6.47 -0.84
CA PHE A 139 1.14 -6.39 -0.62
C PHE A 139 1.92 -6.81 -1.88
N PRO A 140 3.22 -6.46 -2.00
CA PRO A 140 4.01 -6.77 -3.20
C PRO A 140 4.06 -8.24 -3.60
N TRP A 141 3.91 -9.17 -2.64
CA TRP A 141 3.88 -10.61 -2.90
C TRP A 141 2.49 -11.16 -3.23
N GLU A 142 1.46 -10.33 -3.20
CA GLU A 142 0.08 -10.73 -3.46
C GLU A 142 -0.28 -10.55 -4.92
N ARG A 143 -1.08 -11.49 -5.43
CA ARG A 143 -1.43 -11.52 -6.84
C ARG A 143 -2.29 -10.31 -7.20
N GLY A 144 -1.83 -9.53 -8.18
CA GLY A 144 -2.56 -8.36 -8.66
C GLY A 144 -2.31 -7.09 -7.85
N SER A 145 -1.31 -7.08 -6.97
CA SER A 145 -0.73 -5.86 -6.41
C SER A 145 -0.19 -4.96 -7.52
N THR A 146 -0.41 -3.66 -7.40
CA THR A 146 0.21 -2.66 -8.29
C THR A 146 1.62 -2.27 -7.86
N SER A 147 2.01 -2.60 -6.63
CA SER A 147 3.35 -2.35 -6.10
C SER A 147 4.23 -3.60 -6.25
N GLY A 148 5.44 -3.41 -6.80
CA GLY A 148 6.41 -4.49 -7.02
C GLY A 148 7.81 -4.18 -6.47
N ASP A 149 8.80 -4.93 -6.94
CA ASP A 149 10.20 -4.79 -6.49
C ASP A 149 10.80 -3.41 -6.81
N ASP A 150 10.32 -2.74 -7.87
CA ASP A 150 10.77 -1.40 -8.26
C ASP A 150 10.19 -0.29 -7.36
N ASP A 151 9.09 -0.56 -6.65
CA ASP A 151 8.47 0.39 -5.73
C ASP A 151 8.87 0.11 -4.28
N GLN A 152 8.89 -1.17 -3.89
CA GLN A 152 9.18 -1.65 -2.55
C GLN A 152 9.80 -3.05 -2.62
N PRO A 153 11.14 -3.16 -2.77
CA PRO A 153 11.81 -4.44 -2.75
C PRO A 153 11.63 -5.10 -1.37
N VAL A 154 11.42 -6.42 -1.35
CA VAL A 154 11.25 -7.20 -0.12
C VAL A 154 12.51 -7.99 0.18
N TYR A 155 13.27 -7.59 1.21
CA TYR A 155 14.57 -8.17 1.56
C TYR A 155 14.49 -9.32 2.57
N GLY A 156 13.44 -10.13 2.48
CA GLY A 156 13.12 -11.21 3.41
C GLY A 156 12.32 -12.33 2.77
N VAL A 157 11.81 -13.25 3.60
CA VAL A 157 10.86 -14.26 3.13
C VAL A 157 9.46 -13.67 3.20
N ALA A 158 8.90 -13.33 2.04
CA ALA A 158 7.54 -12.83 1.96
C ALA A 158 6.55 -13.86 2.56
N PRO A 159 5.53 -13.40 3.32
CA PRO A 159 4.43 -14.26 3.73
C PRO A 159 3.71 -14.89 2.55
N SER A 160 2.92 -15.94 2.80
CA SER A 160 1.98 -16.43 1.79
C SER A 160 0.95 -15.34 1.46
N GLY A 161 0.76 -15.06 0.17
CA GLY A 161 -0.22 -14.08 -0.27
C GLY A 161 -1.65 -14.53 -0.01
N ARG A 162 -2.53 -13.59 0.35
CA ARG A 162 -3.97 -13.86 0.49
C ARG A 162 -4.57 -14.20 -0.86
N GLN A 163 -5.70 -14.93 -0.81
CA GLN A 163 -6.53 -15.10 -1.99
C GLN A 163 -7.24 -13.78 -2.30
N VAL A 164 -7.20 -13.38 -3.57
CA VAL A 164 -7.82 -12.15 -4.07
C VAL A 164 -8.93 -12.52 -5.04
N TYR A 165 -10.12 -11.96 -4.82
CA TYR A 165 -11.37 -12.29 -5.51
C TYR A 165 -11.83 -11.17 -6.44
N ARG A 166 -10.92 -10.60 -7.25
CA ARG A 166 -11.32 -9.59 -8.25
C ARG A 166 -12.33 -10.19 -9.23
N ALA A 167 -13.31 -9.39 -9.65
CA ALA A 167 -14.27 -9.81 -10.66
C ALA A 167 -13.54 -10.25 -11.95
N MET A 168 -14.02 -11.35 -12.55
CA MET A 168 -13.46 -11.88 -13.77
C MET A 168 -13.67 -10.92 -14.94
N ARG A 169 -12.64 -10.78 -15.78
CA ARG A 169 -12.71 -9.92 -16.96
C ARG A 169 -13.84 -10.37 -17.88
N LEU A 170 -14.74 -9.45 -18.20
CA LEU A 170 -15.80 -9.69 -19.18
C LEU A 170 -15.20 -9.68 -20.59
N PRO A 171 -15.56 -10.64 -21.47
CA PRO A 171 -14.98 -10.76 -22.81
C PRO A 171 -15.74 -9.85 -23.80
N VAL A 172 -15.68 -8.53 -23.59
CA VAL A 172 -16.35 -7.52 -24.42
C VAL A 172 -15.43 -6.33 -24.68
N GLU A 173 -15.61 -5.69 -25.83
CA GLU A 173 -14.80 -4.55 -26.29
C GLU A 173 -15.63 -3.25 -26.40
N CYS A 174 -16.95 -3.34 -26.52
CA CYS A 174 -17.84 -2.18 -26.62
C CYS A 174 -19.10 -2.27 -25.74
N ALA A 175 -19.80 -1.14 -25.58
CA ALA A 175 -21.02 -1.06 -24.77
C ALA A 175 -22.17 -1.91 -25.35
N GLN A 176 -22.22 -2.10 -26.67
CA GLN A 176 -23.19 -2.99 -27.31
C GLN A 176 -22.97 -4.46 -26.92
N GLU A 177 -21.74 -4.97 -27.01
CA GLU A 177 -21.41 -6.34 -26.57
C GLU A 177 -21.67 -6.52 -25.07
N LEU A 178 -21.37 -5.49 -24.27
CA LEU A 178 -21.70 -5.50 -22.84
C LEU A 178 -23.22 -5.59 -22.62
N ALA A 179 -24.02 -4.86 -23.40
CA ALA A 179 -25.48 -4.90 -23.34
C ALA A 179 -26.02 -6.29 -23.70
N GLU A 180 -25.49 -6.91 -24.74
CA GLU A 180 -25.82 -8.28 -25.16
C GLU A 180 -25.44 -9.30 -24.08
N LEU A 181 -24.27 -9.14 -23.45
CA LEU A 181 -23.79 -10.04 -22.38
C LEU A 181 -24.68 -10.03 -21.13
N VAL A 182 -25.23 -8.88 -20.77
CA VAL A 182 -26.07 -8.73 -19.56
C VAL A 182 -27.57 -8.82 -19.84
N ALA A 183 -27.97 -8.93 -21.11
CA ALA A 183 -29.34 -9.16 -21.53
C ALA A 183 -29.86 -10.48 -20.94
N ASP A 184 -31.09 -10.47 -20.45
CA ASP A 184 -31.83 -11.65 -19.97
C ASP A 184 -31.20 -12.46 -18.81
N VAL A 185 -30.11 -12.00 -18.20
CA VAL A 185 -29.56 -12.64 -16.99
C VAL A 185 -30.49 -12.37 -15.80
N PRO A 186 -30.92 -13.36 -15.00
CA PRO A 186 -31.73 -13.09 -13.81
C PRO A 186 -31.00 -12.18 -12.80
N ARG A 187 -31.76 -11.45 -11.98
CA ARG A 187 -31.18 -10.75 -10.83
C ARG A 187 -30.72 -11.80 -9.81
N GLY A 188 -29.43 -12.07 -9.77
CA GLY A 188 -28.80 -12.83 -8.68
C GLY A 188 -28.87 -12.07 -7.35
N SER A 189 -28.51 -12.74 -6.26
CA SER A 189 -28.33 -12.13 -4.94
C SER A 189 -26.94 -12.47 -4.42
N LEU A 190 -26.34 -11.57 -3.65
CA LEU A 190 -25.07 -11.82 -2.97
C LEU A 190 -25.27 -12.88 -1.90
N THR A 191 -24.31 -13.80 -1.79
CA THR A 191 -24.40 -14.95 -0.88
C THR A 191 -23.50 -14.78 0.34
N MET A 192 -22.43 -14.00 0.23
CA MET A 192 -21.36 -13.85 1.22
C MET A 192 -20.61 -15.16 1.53
N VAL A 193 -20.84 -16.20 0.71
CA VAL A 193 -20.24 -17.54 0.87
C VAL A 193 -19.18 -17.77 -0.19
N ASP A 194 -19.38 -17.22 -1.39
CA ASP A 194 -18.43 -17.28 -2.50
C ASP A 194 -18.09 -15.85 -2.94
N PRO A 195 -17.01 -15.26 -2.38
CA PRO A 195 -16.59 -13.91 -2.73
C PRO A 195 -16.32 -13.73 -4.22
N GLN A 196 -15.83 -14.77 -4.92
CA GLN A 196 -15.59 -14.69 -6.37
C GLN A 196 -16.92 -14.55 -7.13
N ALA A 197 -17.88 -15.43 -6.86
CA ALA A 197 -19.19 -15.39 -7.54
C ALA A 197 -19.95 -14.10 -7.23
N ASP A 198 -19.84 -13.61 -6.00
CA ASP A 198 -20.44 -12.35 -5.57
C ASP A 198 -19.80 -11.15 -6.27
N ASN A 199 -18.47 -11.10 -6.41
CA ASN A 199 -17.79 -10.01 -7.10
C ASN A 199 -18.03 -10.04 -8.63
N ASP A 200 -18.12 -11.22 -9.23
CA ASP A 200 -18.58 -11.37 -10.62
C ASP A 200 -20.02 -10.88 -10.81
N LEU A 201 -20.89 -11.09 -9.81
CA LEU A 201 -22.26 -10.59 -9.82
C LEU A 201 -22.31 -9.06 -9.69
N ARG A 202 -21.51 -8.47 -8.78
CA ARG A 202 -21.35 -7.01 -8.65
C ARG A 202 -20.90 -6.37 -9.95
N ALA A 203 -19.93 -6.97 -10.66
CA ALA A 203 -19.50 -6.49 -11.97
C ALA A 203 -20.65 -6.49 -13.00
N ARG A 204 -21.49 -7.52 -13.01
CA ARG A 204 -22.70 -7.56 -13.87
C ARG A 204 -23.74 -6.50 -13.49
N TRP A 205 -23.86 -6.15 -12.21
CA TRP A 205 -24.72 -5.03 -11.80
C TRP A 205 -24.18 -3.68 -12.27
N GLY A 206 -22.86 -3.46 -12.14
CA GLY A 206 -22.20 -2.28 -12.69
C GLY A 206 -22.38 -2.17 -14.21
N ALA A 207 -22.24 -3.28 -14.93
CA ALA A 207 -22.48 -3.36 -16.36
C ALA A 207 -23.90 -2.93 -16.76
N ARG A 208 -24.92 -3.33 -16.01
CA ARG A 208 -26.30 -2.88 -16.26
C ARG A 208 -26.51 -1.39 -16.05
N ALA A 209 -25.87 -0.82 -15.03
CA ALA A 209 -25.92 0.62 -14.80
C ALA A 209 -25.30 1.37 -15.98
N LEU A 210 -24.13 0.94 -16.43
CA LEU A 210 -23.44 1.54 -17.57
C LEU A 210 -24.23 1.41 -18.88
N VAL A 211 -24.81 0.25 -19.17
CA VAL A 211 -25.66 0.03 -20.35
C VAL A 211 -26.93 0.89 -20.29
N GLY A 212 -27.54 1.02 -19.11
CA GLY A 212 -28.70 1.88 -18.90
C GLY A 212 -28.38 3.36 -19.15
N TYR A 213 -27.24 3.83 -18.65
CA TYR A 213 -26.72 5.18 -18.90
C TYR A 213 -26.46 5.42 -20.40
N ALA A 214 -25.72 4.54 -21.07
CA ALA A 214 -25.45 4.64 -22.49
C ALA A 214 -26.76 4.67 -23.31
N THR A 215 -27.70 3.77 -23.02
CA THR A 215 -29.00 3.72 -23.70
C THR A 215 -29.79 5.02 -23.54
N HIS A 216 -29.77 5.64 -22.35
CA HIS A 216 -30.44 6.91 -22.09
C HIS A 216 -29.92 8.05 -22.98
N LEU A 217 -28.63 8.07 -23.28
CA LEU A 217 -27.99 9.09 -24.13
C LEU A 217 -28.24 8.89 -25.64
N GLY A 218 -29.10 7.95 -26.03
CA GLY A 218 -29.59 7.83 -27.41
C GLY A 218 -28.96 6.72 -28.24
N GLY A 219 -28.38 5.69 -27.63
CA GLY A 219 -27.94 4.45 -28.29
C GLY A 219 -26.72 4.57 -29.20
N ALA A 220 -26.38 5.76 -29.72
CA ALA A 220 -25.14 6.02 -30.45
C ALA A 220 -23.88 5.80 -29.56
N SER A 221 -24.03 5.93 -28.24
CA SER A 221 -23.03 5.58 -27.23
C SER A 221 -22.91 4.07 -26.97
N LEU A 222 -23.79 3.22 -27.52
CA LEU A 222 -23.54 1.76 -27.48
C LEU A 222 -22.38 1.37 -28.41
N GLY A 223 -22.06 2.22 -29.39
CA GLY A 223 -20.87 2.11 -30.24
C GLY A 223 -19.66 2.89 -29.74
N SER A 224 -19.74 3.60 -28.59
CA SER A 224 -18.57 4.28 -28.02
C SER A 224 -17.67 3.29 -27.29
N GLU A 225 -16.38 3.64 -27.16
CA GLU A 225 -15.45 2.92 -26.30
C GLU A 225 -15.98 2.87 -24.86
N LEU A 226 -15.87 1.70 -24.21
CA LEU A 226 -16.38 1.45 -22.86
C LEU A 226 -15.79 2.42 -21.83
N GLU A 227 -14.52 2.78 -21.97
CA GLU A 227 -13.82 3.67 -21.06
C GLU A 227 -14.40 5.09 -21.08
N THR A 228 -14.68 5.63 -22.27
CA THR A 228 -15.31 6.95 -22.42
C THR A 228 -16.70 6.97 -21.78
N ALA A 229 -17.54 5.97 -22.06
CA ALA A 229 -18.87 5.90 -21.47
C ALA A 229 -18.84 5.76 -19.94
N ALA A 230 -17.90 4.97 -19.40
CA ALA A 230 -17.75 4.77 -17.96
C ALA A 230 -17.25 6.05 -17.27
N THR A 231 -16.28 6.73 -17.84
CA THR A 231 -15.72 7.98 -17.28
C THR A 231 -16.73 9.13 -17.33
N ASP A 232 -17.50 9.27 -18.41
CA ASP A 232 -18.60 10.23 -18.49
C ASP A 232 -19.68 9.94 -17.43
N MET A 233 -20.07 8.66 -17.27
CA MET A 233 -21.04 8.27 -16.24
C MET A 233 -20.55 8.63 -14.83
N LEU A 234 -19.27 8.39 -14.52
CA LEU A 234 -18.69 8.74 -13.22
C LEU A 234 -18.66 10.27 -12.99
N ALA A 235 -18.40 11.05 -14.04
CA ALA A 235 -18.45 12.51 -13.97
C ALA A 235 -19.88 13.02 -13.70
N ASP A 236 -20.89 12.46 -14.38
CA ASP A 236 -22.29 12.81 -14.16
C ASP A 236 -22.79 12.40 -12.78
N VAL A 237 -22.36 11.23 -12.27
CA VAL A 237 -22.64 10.83 -10.87
C VAL A 237 -22.00 11.80 -9.89
N ARG A 238 -20.80 12.31 -10.16
CA ARG A 238 -20.19 13.34 -9.31
C ARG A 238 -20.99 14.65 -9.31
N HIS A 239 -21.47 15.10 -10.47
CA HIS A 239 -22.39 16.25 -10.54
C HIS A 239 -23.70 16.01 -9.79
N LEU A 240 -24.20 14.78 -9.79
CA LEU A 240 -25.36 14.41 -9.00
C LEU A 240 -25.11 14.53 -7.49
N PHE A 241 -23.90 14.20 -7.01
CA PHE A 241 -23.54 14.42 -5.60
C PHE A 241 -23.58 15.90 -5.22
N ASP A 242 -23.07 16.79 -6.08
CA ASP A 242 -23.17 18.24 -5.88
C ASP A 242 -24.64 18.67 -5.78
N ALA A 243 -25.49 18.18 -6.69
CA ALA A 243 -26.90 18.52 -6.75
C ALA A 243 -27.71 17.99 -5.54
N LEU A 244 -27.29 16.85 -4.96
CA LEU A 244 -27.92 16.24 -3.80
C LEU A 244 -27.33 16.71 -2.46
N GLY A 245 -26.25 17.50 -2.48
CA GLY A 245 -25.56 17.96 -1.27
C GLY A 245 -24.88 16.82 -0.50
N MET A 246 -24.39 15.80 -1.21
CA MET A 246 -23.68 14.64 -0.62
C MET A 246 -22.16 14.83 -0.71
N ASP A 247 -21.43 14.32 0.29
CA ASP A 247 -19.97 14.37 0.29
C ASP A 247 -19.38 13.27 -0.60
N TRP A 248 -18.86 13.68 -1.76
CA TRP A 248 -18.22 12.80 -2.73
C TRP A 248 -16.97 12.10 -2.17
N GLN A 249 -16.14 12.81 -1.40
CA GLN A 249 -14.89 12.24 -0.89
C GLN A 249 -15.16 11.22 0.22
N ALA A 250 -16.11 11.50 1.11
CA ALA A 250 -16.52 10.55 2.14
C ALA A 250 -17.15 9.28 1.53
N ALA A 251 -17.90 9.43 0.44
CA ALA A 251 -18.45 8.30 -0.31
C ALA A 251 -17.35 7.47 -0.98
N LEU A 252 -16.37 8.10 -1.65
CA LEU A 252 -15.23 7.39 -2.23
C LEU A 252 -14.44 6.61 -1.17
N SER A 253 -14.13 7.21 -0.02
CA SER A 253 -13.45 6.48 1.07
C SER A 253 -14.24 5.25 1.55
N THR A 254 -15.57 5.32 1.52
CA THR A 254 -16.42 4.17 1.85
C THR A 254 -16.42 3.12 0.74
N VAL A 255 -16.43 3.54 -0.53
CA VAL A 255 -16.32 2.65 -1.69
C VAL A 255 -14.99 1.90 -1.65
N ASP A 256 -13.87 2.60 -1.45
CA ASP A 256 -12.54 1.99 -1.44
C ASP A 256 -12.39 0.96 -0.31
N ARG A 257 -12.88 1.29 0.90
CA ARG A 257 -12.90 0.35 2.02
C ARG A 257 -13.76 -0.88 1.72
N ASN A 258 -14.96 -0.68 1.17
CA ASN A 258 -15.87 -1.78 0.85
C ASN A 258 -15.31 -2.66 -0.28
N TYR A 259 -14.78 -2.05 -1.35
CA TYR A 259 -14.18 -2.77 -2.47
C TYR A 259 -13.00 -3.63 -2.01
N ARG A 260 -12.13 -3.08 -1.15
CA ARG A 260 -11.03 -3.84 -0.55
C ARG A 260 -11.53 -5.03 0.27
N ALA A 261 -12.52 -4.84 1.13
CA ALA A 261 -13.13 -5.94 1.89
C ALA A 261 -13.75 -7.01 0.95
N GLU A 262 -14.39 -6.58 -0.14
CA GLU A 262 -14.96 -7.45 -1.17
C GLU A 262 -13.91 -8.32 -1.86
N ILE A 263 -12.80 -7.73 -2.33
CA ILE A 263 -11.77 -8.48 -3.05
C ILE A 263 -10.88 -9.33 -2.12
N LEU A 264 -10.86 -9.04 -0.82
CA LEU A 264 -10.16 -9.82 0.19
C LEU A 264 -11.05 -10.89 0.85
N GLY A 265 -12.35 -10.88 0.58
CA GLY A 265 -13.31 -11.82 1.16
C GLY A 265 -13.55 -11.59 2.66
N GLU A 266 -13.51 -10.34 3.09
CA GLU A 266 -13.58 -9.89 4.50
C GLU A 266 -14.99 -9.38 4.89
N LEU A 267 -16.00 -9.64 4.07
CA LEU A 267 -17.38 -9.20 4.28
C LEU A 267 -18.26 -10.19 5.07
#